data_AF-A0A973T0V6-F1
#
_entry.id   AF-A0A973T0V6-F1
#
_cell.length_a   1.000
_cell.length_b   1.000
_cell.length_c   1.000
_cell.angle_alpha   90.00
_cell.angle_beta   90.00
_cell.angle_gamma   90.00
#
_symmetry.space_group_name_H-M   'P 1'
#
loop_
_entity.id
_entity.type
_entity.pdbx_description
1 polymer ?
#
loop_
_entity_poly.entity_id
_entity_poly.type
_entity_poly.pdbx_seq_one_letter_code
_entity_poly.pdbx_strand_id
1 'polypeptide(L)'
;MTHWVLGVDSGGSGVRVAVARADGSGGPAPATDDRPAVTGERGIDAASMLDRVLPLASGLLREAGADSLAAACVGAAGMATLGDDLRARLPAALGE
;
A
#
# COMPACT_ATOMS: atom_id res chain seq x y z
N MET A 1 -12.07 16.29 -11.45
CA MET A 1 -12.28 15.56 -10.19
C MET A 1 -10.92 15.35 -9.55
N THR A 2 -10.80 15.48 -8.24
CA THR A 2 -9.55 15.15 -7.54
C THR A 2 -9.45 13.63 -7.47
N HIS A 3 -8.43 13.05 -8.09
CA HIS A 3 -8.13 11.63 -7.92
C HIS A 3 -7.06 11.47 -6.84
N TRP A 4 -7.23 10.46 -6.00
CA TRP A 4 -6.25 10.09 -4.99
C TRP A 4 -5.55 8.80 -5.38
N VAL A 5 -4.27 8.68 -5.05
CA VAL A 5 -3.47 7.48 -5.32
C VAL A 5 -2.81 7.01 -4.03
N LEU A 6 -2.63 5.69 -3.94
CA LEU A 6 -1.95 5.02 -2.84
C LEU A 6 -0.54 4.61 -3.28
N GLY A 7 0.45 4.91 -2.46
CA GLY A 7 1.81 4.37 -2.58
C GLY A 7 2.13 3.46 -1.40
N VAL A 8 2.63 2.26 -1.68
CA VAL A 8 3.10 1.31 -0.66
C VAL A 8 4.55 0.94 -0.95
N ASP A 9 5.41 1.10 0.05
CA ASP A 9 6.82 0.70 0.03
C ASP A 9 7.07 -0.36 1.11
N SER A 10 7.19 -1.62 0.70
CA SER A 10 7.47 -2.76 1.58
C SER A 10 8.98 -3.03 1.65
N GLY A 11 9.63 -2.55 2.70
CA GLY A 11 11.05 -2.77 2.96
C GLY A 11 11.32 -3.97 3.88
N GLY A 12 12.59 -4.35 4.00
CA GLY A 12 13.02 -5.37 4.97
C GLY A 12 12.86 -4.97 6.44
N SER A 13 12.55 -3.69 6.71
CA SER A 13 12.38 -3.13 8.06
C SER A 13 10.94 -2.70 8.37
N GLY A 14 9.98 -3.00 7.49
CA GLY A 14 8.60 -2.53 7.65
C GLY A 14 7.96 -2.04 6.37
N VAL A 15 6.77 -1.48 6.50
CA VAL A 15 5.94 -0.96 5.40
C VAL A 15 5.73 0.54 5.59
N ARG A 16 5.85 1.31 4.50
CA ARG A 16 5.44 2.71 4.46
C ARG A 16 4.29 2.90 3.50
N VAL A 17 3.33 3.73 3.87
CA VAL A 17 2.12 4.01 3.10
C VAL A 17 1.95 5.51 2.94
N ALA A 18 1.62 5.95 1.74
CA ALA A 18 1.31 7.34 1.44
C ALA A 18 0.05 7.46 0.58
N VAL A 19 -0.73 8.51 0.81
CA VAL A 19 -1.87 8.90 -0.02
C VAL A 19 -1.63 10.31 -0.53
N ALA A 20 -1.81 10.53 -1.83
CA ALA A 20 -1.57 11.84 -2.45
C ALA A 20 -2.58 12.13 -3.56
N ARG A 21 -2.81 13.42 -3.84
CA ARG A 21 -3.58 13.86 -5.00
C ARG A 21 -2.78 13.53 -6.27
N ALA A 22 -3.46 12.98 -7.28
CA ALA A 22 -2.86 12.51 -8.52
C ALA A 22 -2.25 13.65 -9.37
N ASP A 23 -2.63 14.90 -9.11
CA ASP A 23 -2.06 16.10 -9.74
C ASP A 23 -0.75 16.59 -9.08
N GLY A 24 -0.26 15.86 -8.07
CA GLY A 24 1.01 16.14 -7.41
C GLY A 24 0.93 17.21 -6.33
N SER A 25 -0.26 17.72 -5.98
CA SER A 25 -0.40 18.74 -4.93
C SER A 25 -0.20 18.20 -3.50
N GLY A 26 0.21 16.96 -3.34
CA GLY A 26 0.53 16.33 -2.06
C GLY A 26 -0.65 15.64 -1.37
N GLY A 27 -0.45 15.32 -0.09
CA GLY A 27 -1.40 14.66 0.80
C GLY A 27 -0.88 14.70 2.24
N PRO A 28 -1.53 13.98 3.16
CA PRO A 28 -1.06 13.81 4.53
C PRO A 28 0.38 13.30 4.64
N ALA A 29 0.96 13.41 5.83
CA ALA A 29 2.25 12.79 6.10
C ALA A 29 2.16 11.26 5.93
N PRO A 30 3.15 10.60 5.31
CA PRO A 30 3.16 9.14 5.19
C PRO A 30 3.11 8.44 6.54
N ALA A 31 2.46 7.28 6.59
CA ALA A 31 2.38 6.43 7.76
C ALA A 31 3.29 5.20 7.63
N THR A 32 3.72 4.64 8.75
CA THR A 32 4.66 3.50 8.77
C THR A 32 4.24 2.44 9.76
N ASP A 33 4.50 1.18 9.41
CA ASP A 33 4.49 0.03 10.29
C ASP A 33 5.89 -0.58 10.29
N ASP A 34 6.51 -0.75 11.45
CA ASP A 34 7.87 -1.28 11.58
C ASP A 34 7.94 -2.81 11.49
N ARG A 35 6.79 -3.48 11.32
CA ARG A 35 6.71 -4.93 11.12
C ARG A 35 6.86 -5.27 9.64
N PRO A 36 7.96 -5.91 9.20
CA PRO A 36 8.12 -6.33 7.82
C PRO A 36 7.01 -7.31 7.42
N ALA A 37 6.61 -7.33 6.15
CA ALA A 37 5.72 -8.35 5.64
C ALA A 37 6.44 -9.71 5.59
N VAL A 38 5.70 -10.78 5.85
CA VAL A 38 6.20 -12.16 5.70
C VAL A 38 6.50 -12.41 4.23
N THR A 39 7.61 -13.09 3.96
CA THR A 39 8.00 -13.54 2.62
C THR A 39 8.15 -15.05 2.63
N GLY A 40 7.75 -15.69 1.53
CA GLY A 40 7.87 -17.13 1.32
C GLY A 40 8.16 -17.45 -0.14
N GLU A 41 7.97 -18.70 -0.53
CA GLU A 41 8.30 -19.21 -1.87
C GLU A 41 7.54 -18.48 -3.00
N ARG A 42 6.35 -17.93 -2.71
CA ARG A 42 5.54 -17.15 -3.67
C ARG A 42 5.78 -15.64 -3.59
N GLY A 43 6.83 -15.18 -2.89
CA GLY A 43 7.09 -13.77 -2.60
C GLY A 43 6.43 -13.31 -1.30
N ILE A 44 6.06 -12.03 -1.22
CA ILE A 44 5.38 -11.42 -0.06
C ILE A 44 4.01 -12.09 0.12
N ASP A 45 3.74 -12.52 1.35
CA ASP A 45 2.42 -12.99 1.76
C ASP A 45 1.43 -11.82 1.76
N ALA A 46 0.38 -11.94 0.94
CA ALA A 46 -0.55 -10.82 0.73
C ALA A 46 -1.39 -10.51 1.96
N ALA A 47 -1.75 -11.53 2.76
CA ALA A 47 -2.52 -11.31 3.99
C ALA A 47 -1.69 -10.49 4.97
N SER A 48 -0.46 -10.92 5.22
CA SER A 48 0.53 -10.22 6.02
C SER A 48 0.70 -8.77 5.54
N MET A 49 0.86 -8.54 4.25
CA MET A 49 0.98 -7.17 3.73
C MET A 49 -0.28 -6.33 3.98
N LEU A 50 -1.46 -6.86 3.67
CA LEU A 50 -2.73 -6.16 3.80
C LEU A 50 -3.07 -5.83 5.27
N ASP A 51 -2.75 -6.72 6.20
CA ASP A 51 -2.93 -6.49 7.65
C ASP A 51 -2.19 -5.24 8.15
N ARG A 52 -1.09 -4.87 7.48
CA ARG A 52 -0.30 -3.67 7.79
C ARG A 52 -0.78 -2.47 6.97
N VAL A 53 -1.08 -2.67 5.68
CA VAL A 53 -1.40 -1.57 4.74
C VAL A 53 -2.80 -1.01 4.95
N LEU A 54 -3.84 -1.86 5.07
CA LEU A 54 -5.23 -1.41 5.07
C LEU A 54 -5.57 -0.45 6.22
N PRO A 55 -5.12 -0.67 7.47
CA PRO A 55 -5.37 0.28 8.55
C PRO A 55 -4.71 1.64 8.30
N LEU A 56 -3.48 1.64 7.78
CA LEU A 56 -2.73 2.88 7.48
C LEU A 56 -3.37 3.65 6.32
N ALA A 57 -3.70 2.96 5.23
CA ALA A 57 -4.35 3.56 4.07
C ALA A 57 -5.71 4.17 4.45
N SER A 58 -6.52 3.46 5.24
CA SER A 58 -7.81 3.96 5.75
C SER A 58 -7.64 5.20 6.63
N GLY A 59 -6.61 5.21 7.49
CA GLY A 59 -6.27 6.37 8.32
C GLY A 59 -5.91 7.61 7.48
N LEU A 60 -5.06 7.42 6.46
CA LEU A 60 -4.63 8.48 5.56
C LEU A 60 -5.76 9.00 4.67
N LEU A 61 -6.63 8.14 4.16
CA LEU A 61 -7.81 8.53 3.38
C LEU A 61 -8.77 9.40 4.20
N ARG A 62 -9.02 9.01 5.46
CA ARG A 62 -9.83 9.79 6.38
C ARG A 62 -9.21 11.15 6.68
N GLU A 63 -7.89 11.22 6.89
CA GLU A 63 -7.18 12.49 7.11
C GLU A 63 -7.20 13.38 5.86
N ALA A 64 -7.08 12.77 4.68
CA ALA A 64 -7.15 13.44 3.38
C ALA A 64 -8.57 13.93 2.99
N GLY A 65 -9.61 13.46 3.68
CA GLY A 65 -11.00 13.67 3.29
C GLY A 65 -11.33 13.03 1.93
N ALA A 66 -10.73 11.86 1.66
CA ALA A 66 -10.83 11.15 0.40
C ALA A 66 -11.68 9.88 0.57
N ASP A 67 -12.68 9.72 -0.31
CA ASP A 67 -13.59 8.57 -0.25
C ASP A 67 -13.11 7.36 -1.06
N SER A 68 -12.17 7.55 -1.99
CA SER A 68 -11.71 6.48 -2.90
C SER A 68 -10.32 6.73 -3.46
N LEU A 69 -9.69 5.64 -3.90
CA LEU A 69 -8.41 5.64 -4.62
C LEU A 69 -8.66 5.34 -6.10
N ALA A 70 -8.02 6.10 -6.98
CA ALA A 70 -8.05 5.84 -8.42
C ALA A 70 -7.00 4.78 -8.83
N ALA A 71 -5.92 4.66 -8.06
CA ALA A 71 -4.85 3.70 -8.32
C ALA A 71 -4.04 3.42 -7.05
N ALA A 72 -3.36 2.29 -7.04
CA ALA A 72 -2.37 1.93 -6.06
C ALA A 72 -1.06 1.49 -6.73
N CYS A 73 0.05 2.00 -6.22
CA CYS A 73 1.40 1.63 -6.63
C CYS A 73 2.06 0.88 -5.46
N VAL A 74 2.45 -0.37 -5.70
CA VAL A 74 3.05 -1.23 -4.67
C VAL A 74 4.48 -1.58 -5.09
N GLY A 75 5.44 -1.18 -4.27
CA GLY A 75 6.86 -1.51 -4.40
C GLY A 75 7.35 -2.32 -3.22
N ALA A 76 8.43 -3.08 -3.45
CA ALA A 76 9.09 -3.86 -2.40
C ALA A 76 10.61 -3.86 -2.58
N ALA A 77 11.33 -3.96 -1.46
CA ALA A 77 12.77 -4.13 -1.47
C ALA A 77 13.15 -5.50 -2.07
N GLY A 78 13.68 -5.47 -3.30
CA GLY A 78 14.03 -6.64 -4.09
C GLY A 78 12.88 -7.07 -5.00
N MET A 79 13.01 -6.88 -6.31
CA MET A 79 11.92 -7.11 -7.28
C MET A 79 11.38 -8.54 -7.30
N ALA A 80 12.16 -9.53 -6.86
CA ALA A 80 11.70 -10.91 -6.73
C ALA A 80 10.65 -11.12 -5.62
N THR A 81 10.46 -10.14 -4.73
CA THR A 81 9.60 -10.28 -3.55
C THR A 81 8.14 -9.90 -3.79
N LEU A 82 7.79 -9.16 -4.86
CA LEU A 82 6.38 -8.86 -5.14
C LEU A 82 5.56 -10.15 -5.32
N GLY A 83 6.08 -11.09 -6.11
CA GLY A 83 5.60 -12.47 -6.12
C GLY A 83 4.15 -12.69 -6.60
N ASP A 84 3.78 -13.96 -6.70
CA ASP A 84 2.49 -14.39 -7.26
C ASP A 84 1.33 -14.18 -6.28
N ASP A 85 1.58 -14.24 -4.97
CA ASP A 85 0.52 -14.10 -3.96
C ASP A 85 -0.08 -12.69 -3.97
N LEU A 86 0.78 -11.65 -4.02
CA LEU A 86 0.34 -10.28 -4.19
C LEU A 86 -0.39 -10.08 -5.53
N ARG A 87 0.15 -10.62 -6.62
CA ARG A 87 -0.46 -10.50 -7.95
C ARG A 87 -1.88 -11.09 -7.98
N ALA A 88 -2.12 -12.18 -7.27
CA ALA A 88 -3.41 -12.83 -7.21
C ALA A 88 -4.42 -12.10 -6.31
N ARG A 89 -3.97 -11.43 -5.24
CA ARG A 89 -4.85 -10.96 -4.16
C ARG A 89 -5.01 -9.45 -4.04
N LEU A 90 -3.96 -8.67 -4.34
CA LEU A 90 -4.00 -7.20 -4.17
C LEU A 90 -5.10 -6.49 -4.98
N PRO A 91 -5.31 -6.81 -6.27
CA PRO A 91 -6.28 -6.06 -7.08
C PRO A 91 -7.70 -6.09 -6.51
N ALA A 92 -8.12 -7.23 -5.96
CA ALA A 92 -9.42 -7.34 -5.31
C ALA A 92 -9.43 -6.58 -3.97
N ALA A 93 -8.41 -6.77 -3.14
CA ALA A 93 -8.36 -6.16 -1.80
C ALA A 93 -8.24 -4.62 -1.80
N LEU A 94 -7.70 -4.03 -2.86
CA LEU A 94 -7.56 -2.56 -3.00
C LEU A 94 -8.61 -1.94 -3.94
N GLY A 95 -9.44 -2.77 -4.59
CA GLY A 95 -10.47 -2.32 -5.52
C GLY A 95 -11.87 -2.16 -4.90
N GLU A 96 -12.00 -2.47 -3.61
CA GLU A 96 -13.21 -2.23 -2.79
C GLU A 96 -13.22 -0.82 -2.19
#